data_AF-A0A0M1JJP2-F1
#
_entry.id   AF-A0A0M1JJP2-F1
#
_cell.length_a   1.000
_cell.length_b   1.000
_cell.length_c   1.000
_cell.angle_alpha   90.00
_cell.angle_beta   90.00
_cell.angle_gamma   90.00
#
_symmetry.space_group_name_H-M   'P 1'
#
loop_
_entity.id
_entity.type
_entity.pdbx_description
1 polymer ?
#
loop_
_entity_poly.entity_id
_entity_poly.type
_entity_poly.pdbx_seq_one_letter_code
_entity_poly.pdbx_strand_id
1 'polypeptide(L)'
;MKFQKNTLVHHFSILFLALLVLIYYNLRLIACNNFLQFIIILNIGILMMLQRITRMLLFILPLLLGSTYVNAAHFGVTGHIGQFRYHSATRPNEWAGHSWFYLVGADLASFKKHCHHNGNLAPIAIYNKDNFAWTMVLNAKNQQSRVRVYIETSRKIGGFCTVDYIDLL
;
A
#
# COMPACT_ATOMS: atom_id res chain seq x y z
N MET A 1 53.39 82.33 -36.05
CA MET A 1 52.84 81.47 -34.99
C MET A 1 51.48 80.92 -35.41
N LYS A 2 51.40 79.70 -35.97
CA LYS A 2 50.13 79.13 -36.48
C LYS A 2 50.05 77.61 -36.28
N PHE A 3 50.52 77.12 -35.13
CA PHE A 3 50.71 75.67 -34.88
C PHE A 3 50.03 75.10 -33.62
N GLN A 4 49.19 75.85 -32.90
CA GLN A 4 48.59 75.35 -31.63
C GLN A 4 47.11 74.94 -31.68
N LYS A 5 46.39 75.10 -32.81
CA LYS A 5 44.93 74.83 -32.86
C LYS A 5 44.57 73.36 -33.15
N ASN A 6 45.44 72.60 -33.83
CA ASN A 6 45.17 71.19 -34.17
C ASN A 6 45.40 70.23 -32.99
N THR A 7 46.33 70.52 -32.08
CA THR A 7 46.62 69.65 -30.94
C THR A 7 45.47 69.57 -29.95
N LEU A 8 44.73 70.66 -29.74
CA LEU A 8 43.60 70.70 -28.82
C LEU A 8 42.44 69.80 -29.30
N VAL A 9 42.10 69.85 -30.59
CA VAL A 9 41.01 69.05 -31.18
C VAL A 9 41.31 67.55 -31.10
N HIS A 10 42.56 67.15 -31.32
CA HIS A 10 42.98 65.76 -31.18
C HIS A 10 42.89 65.27 -29.72
N HIS A 11 43.25 66.10 -28.74
CA HIS A 11 43.14 65.71 -27.32
C HIS A 11 41.68 65.55 -26.88
N PHE A 12 40.78 66.43 -27.32
CA PHE A 12 39.34 66.28 -27.06
C PHE A 12 38.75 65.03 -27.71
N SER A 13 39.17 64.70 -28.94
CA SER A 13 38.71 63.48 -29.62
C SER A 13 39.18 62.21 -28.92
N ILE A 14 40.43 62.16 -28.46
CA ILE A 14 40.98 61.01 -27.72
C ILE A 14 40.29 60.84 -26.36
N LEU A 15 40.08 61.94 -25.63
CA LEU A 15 39.36 61.92 -24.34
C LEU A 15 37.91 61.47 -24.51
N PHE A 16 37.23 61.94 -25.55
CA PHE A 16 35.86 61.53 -25.87
C PHE A 16 35.77 60.04 -26.22
N LEU A 17 36.70 59.53 -27.03
CA LEU A 17 36.75 58.11 -27.37
C LEU A 17 37.04 57.24 -26.14
N ALA A 18 37.98 57.66 -25.28
CA ALA A 18 38.28 56.97 -24.03
C ALA A 18 37.08 56.92 -23.08
N LEU A 19 36.30 58.00 -23.00
CA LEU A 19 35.07 58.06 -22.20
C LEU A 19 34.01 57.09 -22.74
N LEU A 20 33.81 57.03 -24.07
CA LEU A 20 32.85 56.09 -24.69
C LEU A 20 33.23 54.64 -24.45
N VAL A 21 34.53 54.31 -24.55
CA VAL A 21 35.03 52.96 -24.25
C VAL A 21 34.78 52.63 -22.78
N LEU A 22 35.08 53.55 -21.86
CA LEU A 22 34.84 53.34 -20.42
C LEU A 22 33.35 53.13 -20.11
N ILE A 23 32.46 53.92 -20.71
CA ILE A 23 31.00 53.78 -20.57
C ILE A 23 30.54 52.42 -21.10
N TYR A 24 31.00 52.00 -22.28
CA TYR A 24 30.67 50.70 -22.86
C TYR A 24 31.10 49.53 -21.97
N TYR A 25 32.32 49.56 -21.43
CA TYR A 25 32.80 48.51 -20.52
C TYR A 25 31.99 48.44 -19.23
N ASN A 26 31.64 49.59 -18.63
CA ASN A 26 30.81 49.63 -17.42
C ASN A 26 29.39 49.11 -17.67
N LEU A 27 28.75 49.49 -18.78
CA LEU A 27 27.44 48.95 -19.17
C LEU A 27 27.48 47.43 -19.38
N ARG A 28 28.54 46.91 -20.02
CA ARG A 28 28.72 45.46 -20.23
C ARG A 28 28.94 44.71 -18.91
N LEU A 29 29.69 45.29 -17.97
CA LEU A 29 29.89 44.75 -16.63
C LEU A 29 28.58 44.70 -15.82
N ILE A 30 27.77 45.76 -15.86
CA ILE A 30 26.46 45.81 -15.19
C ILE A 30 25.51 44.77 -15.79
N ALA A 31 25.45 44.67 -17.12
CA ALA A 31 24.63 43.66 -17.80
C ALA A 31 25.06 42.22 -17.44
N CYS A 32 26.37 41.97 -17.35
CA CYS A 32 26.92 40.68 -16.94
C CYS A 32 26.56 40.34 -15.48
N ASN A 33 26.65 41.31 -14.57
CA ASN A 33 26.32 41.11 -13.16
C ASN A 33 24.82 40.83 -12.95
N ASN A 34 23.94 41.58 -13.64
CA ASN A 34 22.50 41.36 -13.59
C ASN A 34 22.10 40.01 -14.18
N PHE A 35 22.75 39.57 -15.27
CA PHE A 35 22.52 38.27 -15.88
C PHE A 35 22.98 37.12 -14.97
N LEU A 36 24.14 37.25 -14.31
CA LEU A 36 24.62 36.27 -13.35
C LEU A 36 23.69 36.16 -12.12
N GLN A 37 23.22 37.29 -11.59
CA GLN A 37 22.24 37.31 -10.50
C GLN A 37 20.93 36.62 -10.91
N PHE A 38 20.44 36.86 -12.13
CA PHE A 38 19.25 36.19 -12.63
C PHE A 38 19.41 34.66 -12.70
N ILE A 39 20.56 34.17 -13.21
CA ILE A 39 20.86 32.74 -13.24
C ILE A 39 20.89 32.14 -11.82
N ILE A 40 21.50 32.83 -10.86
CA ILE A 40 21.58 32.35 -9.47
C ILE A 40 20.18 32.25 -8.85
N ILE A 41 19.34 33.28 -9.00
CA ILE A 41 17.98 33.29 -8.46
C ILE A 41 17.14 32.15 -9.08
N LEU A 42 17.26 31.94 -10.38
CA LEU A 42 16.55 30.85 -11.08
C LEU A 42 16.97 29.48 -10.55
N ASN A 43 18.28 29.24 -10.39
CA ASN A 43 18.80 27.97 -9.87
C ASN A 43 18.37 27.72 -8.42
N ILE A 44 18.39 28.75 -7.56
CA ILE A 44 17.90 28.65 -6.18
C ILE A 44 16.40 28.31 -6.17
N GLY A 45 15.61 28.97 -7.02
CA GLY A 45 14.17 28.70 -7.16
C GLY A 45 13.89 27.25 -7.54
N ILE A 46 14.59 26.72 -8.55
CA ILE A 46 14.46 25.32 -9.00
C ILE A 46 14.86 24.36 -7.87
N LEU A 47 15.96 24.64 -7.15
CA LEU A 47 16.42 23.80 -6.04
C LEU A 47 15.39 23.76 -4.89
N MET A 48 14.78 24.91 -4.54
CA MET A 48 13.74 24.98 -3.52
C MET A 48 12.47 24.22 -3.92
N MET A 49 12.06 24.28 -5.19
CA MET A 49 10.91 23.51 -5.69
C MET A 49 11.18 22.00 -5.67
N LEU A 50 12.38 21.57 -6.08
CA LEU A 50 12.78 20.16 -6.09
C LEU A 50 12.83 19.55 -4.67
N GLN A 51 13.32 20.32 -3.69
CA GLN A 51 13.29 19.92 -2.27
C GLN A 51 11.86 19.74 -1.74
N ARG A 52 10.91 20.57 -2.18
CA ARG A 52 9.51 20.46 -1.76
C ARG A 52 8.85 19.20 -2.33
N ILE A 53 9.10 18.89 -3.60
CA ILE A 53 8.57 17.69 -4.27
C ILE A 53 9.14 16.42 -3.64
N THR A 54 10.46 16.36 -3.43
CA THR A 54 11.11 15.21 -2.79
C THR A 54 10.58 14.95 -1.39
N ARG A 55 10.36 16.00 -0.58
CA ARG A 55 9.71 15.86 0.73
C ARG A 55 8.29 15.30 0.62
N MET A 56 7.46 15.79 -0.29
CA MET A 56 6.11 15.23 -0.49
C MET A 56 6.16 13.76 -0.92
N LEU A 57 7.06 13.40 -1.84
CA LEU A 57 7.22 12.02 -2.30
C LEU A 57 7.62 11.08 -1.14
N LEU A 58 8.48 11.56 -0.24
CA LEU A 58 8.94 10.82 0.93
C LEU A 58 7.83 10.56 1.96
N PHE A 59 6.80 11.42 2.01
CA PHE A 59 5.61 11.21 2.84
C PHE A 59 4.57 10.29 2.18
N ILE A 60 4.50 10.26 0.85
CA ILE A 60 3.54 9.41 0.11
C ILE A 60 4.06 7.97 -0.01
N LEU A 61 5.38 7.77 -0.08
CA LEU A 61 5.99 6.46 -0.25
C LEU A 61 5.62 5.43 0.86
N PRO A 62 5.60 5.78 2.16
CA PRO A 62 5.17 4.88 3.22
C PRO A 62 3.67 4.55 3.19
N LEU A 63 2.83 5.44 2.65
CA LEU A 63 1.39 5.17 2.46
C LEU A 63 1.15 4.17 1.33
N LEU A 64 1.97 4.23 0.28
CA LEU A 64 1.93 3.27 -0.84
C LEU A 64 2.52 1.90 -0.45
N LEU A 65 3.58 1.89 0.36
CA LEU A 65 4.23 0.65 0.83
C LEU A 65 3.59 0.06 2.09
N GLY A 66 2.83 0.85 2.85
CA GLY A 66 2.18 0.49 4.10
C GLY A 66 0.84 -0.23 3.95
N SER A 67 0.43 -0.55 2.72
CA SER A 67 -0.69 -1.47 2.47
C SER A 67 -0.24 -2.92 2.79
N THR A 68 0.11 -3.20 4.04
CA THR A 68 0.05 -4.56 4.54
C THR A 68 -1.41 -4.94 4.54
N TYR A 69 -1.83 -5.66 3.50
CA TYR A 69 -3.13 -6.32 3.45
C TYR A 69 -3.36 -6.99 4.81
N VAL A 70 -4.32 -6.50 5.58
CA VAL A 70 -4.90 -7.26 6.69
C VAL A 70 -5.73 -8.34 6.02
N ASN A 71 -5.04 -9.33 5.48
CA ASN A 71 -5.64 -10.44 4.78
C ASN A 71 -6.18 -11.35 5.87
N ALA A 72 -7.49 -11.28 6.15
CA ALA A 72 -8.16 -12.38 6.77
C ALA A 72 -7.85 -13.60 5.89
N ALA A 73 -7.05 -14.55 6.40
CA ALA A 73 -6.58 -15.66 5.59
C ALA A 73 -7.76 -16.62 5.42
N HIS A 74 -8.53 -16.42 4.35
CA HIS A 74 -9.51 -17.38 3.89
C HIS A 74 -8.79 -18.45 3.09
N PHE A 75 -9.08 -19.72 3.38
CA PHE A 75 -8.60 -20.82 2.57
C PHE A 75 -9.67 -21.89 2.42
N GLY A 76 -9.70 -22.53 1.26
CA GLY A 76 -10.63 -23.60 0.96
C GLY A 76 -10.04 -24.95 1.30
N VAL A 77 -10.83 -25.83 1.92
CA VAL A 77 -10.50 -27.23 2.14
C VAL A 77 -11.61 -28.10 1.56
N THR A 78 -11.23 -29.11 0.80
CA THR A 78 -12.19 -29.98 0.13
C THR A 78 -12.22 -31.35 0.81
N GLY A 79 -13.40 -31.90 1.07
CA GLY A 79 -13.57 -33.24 1.65
C GLY A 79 -15.04 -33.64 1.73
N HIS A 80 -15.37 -34.63 2.56
CA HIS A 80 -16.76 -35.05 2.81
C HIS A 80 -17.19 -34.66 4.22
N ILE A 81 -18.49 -34.40 4.41
CA ILE A 81 -19.04 -34.17 5.74
C ILE A 81 -19.01 -35.47 6.55
N GLY A 82 -18.29 -35.43 7.66
CA GLY A 82 -18.16 -36.51 8.62
C GLY A 82 -19.29 -36.52 9.65
N GLN A 83 -18.92 -36.64 10.92
CA GLN A 83 -19.84 -36.42 12.03
C GLN A 83 -20.06 -34.93 12.23
N PHE A 84 -21.25 -34.56 12.70
CA PHE A 84 -21.59 -33.21 13.12
C PHE A 84 -22.26 -33.24 14.49
N ARG A 85 -22.21 -32.12 15.21
CA ARG A 85 -22.83 -31.98 16.53
C ARG A 85 -23.31 -30.55 16.74
N TYR A 86 -24.50 -30.43 17.32
CA TYR A 86 -25.00 -29.18 17.90
C TYR A 86 -24.80 -29.18 19.41
N HIS A 87 -24.44 -28.03 19.96
CA HIS A 87 -24.32 -27.81 21.39
C HIS A 87 -25.47 -26.91 21.85
N SER A 88 -26.22 -27.35 22.87
CA SER A 88 -27.31 -26.56 23.46
C SER A 88 -26.85 -25.15 23.83
N ALA A 89 -27.73 -24.16 23.64
CA ALA A 89 -27.53 -22.78 24.08
C ALA A 89 -27.38 -22.63 25.60
N THR A 90 -27.81 -23.63 26.37
CA THR A 90 -27.71 -23.63 27.85
C THR A 90 -26.38 -24.15 28.38
N ARG A 91 -25.40 -24.44 27.50
CA ARG A 91 -24.08 -24.90 27.95
C ARG A 91 -23.29 -23.77 28.65
N PRO A 92 -22.50 -24.09 29.68
CA PRO A 92 -21.69 -23.09 30.39
C PRO A 92 -20.31 -22.85 29.74
N ASN A 93 -20.15 -23.12 28.45
CA ASN A 93 -18.86 -23.00 27.75
C ASN A 93 -19.00 -22.28 26.41
N GLU A 94 -17.87 -22.01 25.76
CA GLU A 94 -17.78 -21.27 24.50
C GLU A 94 -18.48 -21.95 23.31
N TRP A 95 -18.94 -23.19 23.49
CA TRP A 95 -19.74 -23.92 22.51
C TRP A 95 -21.24 -23.69 22.64
N ALA A 96 -21.71 -22.88 23.60
CA ALA A 96 -23.14 -22.65 23.82
C ALA A 96 -23.86 -22.16 22.55
N GLY A 97 -24.77 -22.97 22.03
CA GLY A 97 -25.56 -22.66 20.84
C GLY A 97 -24.81 -22.80 19.52
N HIS A 98 -23.54 -23.19 19.55
CA HIS A 98 -22.72 -23.42 18.37
C HIS A 98 -22.81 -24.88 17.90
N SER A 99 -22.46 -25.11 16.65
CA SER A 99 -22.31 -26.46 16.10
C SER A 99 -20.93 -26.64 15.49
N TRP A 100 -20.57 -27.88 15.21
CA TRP A 100 -19.37 -28.21 14.44
C TRP A 100 -19.60 -29.46 13.61
N PHE A 101 -18.74 -29.65 12.62
CA PHE A 101 -18.65 -30.86 11.83
C PHE A 101 -17.20 -31.22 11.53
N TYR A 102 -16.94 -32.50 11.26
CA TYR A 102 -15.66 -32.95 10.72
C TYR A 102 -15.69 -32.93 9.20
N LEU A 103 -14.62 -32.46 8.60
CA LEU A 103 -14.32 -32.71 7.20
C LEU A 103 -13.39 -33.92 7.09
N VAL A 104 -13.82 -34.95 6.37
CA VAL A 104 -13.13 -36.24 6.22
C VAL A 104 -12.52 -36.36 4.81
N GLY A 105 -11.36 -37.00 4.70
CA GLY A 105 -10.67 -37.13 3.41
C GLY A 105 -10.18 -35.79 2.85
N ALA A 106 -10.02 -34.80 3.74
CA ALA A 106 -9.53 -33.48 3.40
C ALA A 106 -8.00 -33.46 3.26
N ASP A 107 -7.50 -32.66 2.31
CA ASP A 107 -6.10 -32.28 2.32
C ASP A 107 -5.88 -31.27 3.45
N LEU A 108 -5.26 -31.75 4.53
CA LEU A 108 -5.05 -30.99 5.75
C LEU A 108 -3.76 -30.15 5.73
N ALA A 109 -2.97 -30.16 4.65
CA ALA A 109 -1.70 -29.43 4.61
C ALA A 109 -1.87 -27.94 4.92
N SER A 110 -2.88 -27.30 4.31
CA SER A 110 -3.23 -25.90 4.58
C SER A 110 -3.98 -25.74 5.90
N PHE A 111 -4.87 -26.68 6.23
CA PHE A 111 -5.68 -26.64 7.45
C PHE A 111 -4.82 -26.61 8.71
N LYS A 112 -3.80 -27.48 8.78
CA LYS A 112 -2.90 -27.64 9.94
C LYS A 112 -2.08 -26.38 10.26
N LYS A 113 -1.87 -25.50 9.28
CA LYS A 113 -1.14 -24.25 9.47
C LYS A 113 -1.94 -23.20 10.22
N HIS A 114 -3.27 -23.25 10.14
CA HIS A 114 -4.14 -22.17 10.62
C HIS A 114 -5.15 -22.62 11.68
N CYS A 115 -5.49 -23.92 11.71
CA CYS A 115 -6.60 -24.46 12.47
C CYS A 115 -6.21 -25.69 13.29
N HIS A 116 -6.86 -25.84 14.45
CA HIS A 116 -6.72 -27.02 15.29
C HIS A 116 -7.36 -28.25 14.60
N HIS A 117 -6.69 -29.40 14.67
CA HIS A 117 -7.11 -30.63 13.98
C HIS A 117 -7.01 -31.85 14.89
N ASN A 118 -7.85 -32.86 14.63
CA ASN A 118 -7.91 -34.10 15.39
C ASN A 118 -7.47 -35.27 14.49
N GLY A 119 -6.18 -35.61 14.50
CA GLY A 119 -5.62 -36.67 13.65
C GLY A 119 -5.74 -36.33 12.15
N ASN A 120 -6.58 -37.07 11.42
CA ASN A 120 -6.87 -36.80 10.00
C ASN A 120 -8.25 -36.15 9.79
N LEU A 121 -8.81 -35.53 10.83
CA LEU A 121 -10.09 -34.83 10.79
C LEU A 121 -9.88 -33.33 10.94
N ALA A 122 -10.57 -32.56 10.11
CA ALA A 122 -10.67 -31.11 10.23
C ALA A 122 -12.00 -30.74 10.93
N PRO A 123 -12.01 -30.52 12.26
CA PRO A 123 -13.16 -29.95 12.96
C PRO A 123 -13.35 -28.49 12.56
N ILE A 124 -14.53 -28.18 12.04
CA ILE A 124 -14.92 -26.84 11.60
C ILE A 124 -16.15 -26.43 12.38
N ALA A 125 -16.06 -25.28 13.06
CA ALA A 125 -17.14 -24.73 13.84
C ALA A 125 -18.10 -23.91 12.97
N ILE A 126 -19.36 -23.89 13.36
CA ILE A 126 -20.42 -23.11 12.74
C ILE A 126 -20.98 -22.17 13.80
N TYR A 127 -21.11 -20.89 13.45
CA TYR A 127 -21.68 -19.91 14.36
C TYR A 127 -23.15 -20.21 14.66
N ASN A 128 -23.56 -19.87 15.87
CA ASN A 128 -24.95 -20.00 16.28
C ASN A 128 -25.84 -19.19 15.31
N LYS A 129 -26.97 -19.78 14.90
CA LYS A 129 -27.95 -19.22 13.97
C LYS A 129 -27.50 -19.12 12.52
N ASP A 130 -26.34 -19.67 12.14
CA ASP A 130 -25.99 -19.85 10.74
C ASP A 130 -26.73 -21.05 10.15
N ASN A 131 -28.03 -20.84 9.93
CA ASN A 131 -28.94 -21.86 9.40
C ASN A 131 -28.56 -22.27 7.97
N PHE A 132 -27.92 -21.37 7.21
CA PHE A 132 -27.51 -21.64 5.85
C PHE A 132 -26.36 -22.64 5.82
N ALA A 133 -25.29 -22.39 6.58
CA ALA A 133 -24.18 -23.31 6.69
C ALA A 133 -24.63 -24.67 7.21
N TRP A 134 -25.52 -24.70 8.21
CA TRP A 134 -26.08 -25.94 8.73
C TRP A 134 -26.87 -26.73 7.69
N THR A 135 -27.71 -26.04 6.91
CA THR A 135 -28.49 -26.65 5.83
C THR A 135 -27.56 -27.26 4.78
N MET A 136 -26.48 -26.56 4.41
CA MET A 136 -25.48 -27.07 3.47
C MET A 136 -24.75 -28.30 4.01
N VAL A 137 -24.36 -28.30 5.29
CA VAL A 137 -23.74 -29.47 5.95
C VAL A 137 -24.68 -30.68 5.92
N LEU A 138 -25.96 -30.48 6.29
CA LEU A 138 -26.95 -31.56 6.28
C LEU A 138 -27.21 -32.07 4.87
N ASN A 139 -27.36 -31.18 3.89
CA ASN A 139 -27.60 -31.54 2.51
C ASN A 139 -26.42 -32.34 1.93
N ALA A 140 -25.20 -31.82 2.07
CA ALA A 140 -23.98 -32.51 1.66
C ALA A 140 -23.84 -33.89 2.31
N LYS A 141 -24.15 -34.00 3.62
CA LYS A 141 -24.10 -35.27 4.34
C LYS A 141 -25.10 -36.28 3.79
N ASN A 142 -26.33 -35.85 3.56
CA ASN A 142 -27.41 -36.70 3.05
C ASN A 142 -27.13 -37.18 1.63
N GLN A 143 -26.58 -36.30 0.78
CA GLN A 143 -26.20 -36.64 -0.59
C GLN A 143 -24.87 -37.40 -0.68
N GLN A 144 -24.13 -37.51 0.44
CA GLN A 144 -22.75 -38.00 0.46
C GLN A 144 -21.82 -37.23 -0.50
N SER A 145 -22.16 -35.97 -0.79
CA SER A 145 -21.43 -35.13 -1.73
C SER A 145 -20.11 -34.68 -1.14
N ARG A 146 -19.13 -34.50 -2.03
CA ARG A 146 -17.90 -33.81 -1.70
C ARG A 146 -18.20 -32.32 -1.59
N VAL A 147 -17.57 -31.64 -0.65
CA VAL A 147 -17.75 -30.21 -0.42
C VAL A 147 -16.42 -29.49 -0.41
N ARG A 148 -16.45 -28.21 -0.80
CA ARG A 148 -15.38 -27.26 -0.52
C ARG A 148 -15.86 -26.31 0.58
N VAL A 149 -15.14 -26.31 1.69
CA VAL A 149 -15.42 -25.46 2.84
C VAL A 149 -14.41 -24.32 2.86
N TYR A 150 -14.90 -23.09 2.86
CA TYR A 150 -14.07 -21.91 3.01
C TYR A 150 -14.01 -21.56 4.48
N ILE A 151 -12.78 -21.45 4.98
CA ILE A 151 -12.51 -21.33 6.41
C ILE A 151 -12.13 -19.89 6.72
N GLU A 152 -12.81 -19.35 7.71
CA GLU A 152 -12.49 -18.09 8.36
C GLU A 152 -11.50 -18.34 9.50
N THR A 153 -10.33 -17.71 9.44
CA THR A 153 -9.26 -17.90 10.44
C THR A 153 -9.26 -16.84 11.52
N SER A 154 -9.89 -15.68 11.27
CA SER A 154 -9.97 -14.58 12.25
C SER A 154 -10.98 -14.87 13.36
N ARG A 155 -11.99 -15.69 13.07
CA ARG A 155 -13.05 -16.06 14.00
C ARG A 155 -12.86 -17.50 14.46
N LYS A 156 -12.91 -17.73 15.78
CA LYS A 156 -12.69 -19.04 16.41
C LYS A 156 -13.69 -19.29 17.52
N ILE A 157 -14.12 -20.54 17.65
CA ILE A 157 -15.00 -21.04 18.72
C ILE A 157 -14.24 -22.17 19.42
N GLY A 158 -13.93 -22.02 20.71
CA GLY A 158 -13.14 -23.03 21.45
C GLY A 158 -11.76 -23.33 20.83
N GLY A 159 -11.19 -22.36 20.11
CA GLY A 159 -9.91 -22.53 19.38
C GLY A 159 -10.04 -23.17 18.00
N PHE A 160 -11.24 -23.58 17.58
CA PHE A 160 -11.51 -24.15 16.26
C PHE A 160 -11.87 -23.06 15.25
N CYS A 161 -11.40 -23.22 14.02
CA CYS A 161 -11.74 -22.30 12.95
C CYS A 161 -13.21 -22.42 12.55
N THR A 162 -13.76 -21.32 12.06
CA THR A 162 -15.17 -21.25 11.69
C THR A 162 -15.35 -21.35 10.19
N VAL A 163 -16.50 -21.85 9.76
CA VAL A 163 -16.89 -21.79 8.35
C VAL A 163 -17.25 -20.35 7.97
N ASP A 164 -16.90 -19.98 6.74
CA ASP A 164 -17.39 -18.78 6.08
C ASP A 164 -18.54 -19.15 5.12
N TYR A 165 -18.29 -20.07 4.20
CA TYR A 165 -19.32 -20.67 3.34
C TYR A 165 -18.92 -22.07 2.84
N ILE A 166 -19.88 -22.78 2.24
CA ILE A 166 -19.74 -24.15 1.78
C ILE A 166 -20.26 -24.26 0.34
N ASP A 167 -19.43 -24.79 -0.55
CA ASP A 167 -19.80 -25.17 -1.91
C ASP A 167 -19.97 -26.69 -2.01
N LEU A 168 -21.05 -27.14 -2.66
CA LEU A 168 -21.25 -28.53 -3.08
C LEU A 168 -20.47 -28.77 -4.38
N LEU A 169 -19.76 -29.91 -4.47
CA LEU A 169 -19.01 -30.33 -5.65
C LEU A 169 -19.62 -31.54 -6.34
#